data_AF-A0A846N279-F1
#
_entry.id   AF-A0A846N279-F1
#
_cell.length_a   1.000
_cell.length_b   1.000
_cell.length_c   1.000
_cell.angle_alpha   90.00
_cell.angle_beta   90.00
_cell.angle_gamma   90.00
#
_symmetry.space_group_name_H-M   'P 1'
#
loop_
_entity.id
_entity.type
_entity.pdbx_description
1 polymer ?
#
loop_
_entity_poly.entity_id
_entity_poly.type
_entity_poly.pdbx_seq_one_letter_code
_entity_poly.pdbx_strand_id
1 'polypeptide(L)'
;MLKRLLFCAGLILVLSTSAEASILNFYLWGPGAASSSFFATMPSDFTPVDIAADGSSFAVDDVTYIRGGFFPCPCTGRLTFYTPKHHGGVEISGGGTTPAHYETAQLFSGPITHPVIDLGTYDGVFIAPDNFYSGGPATIVITETPDPAVPEPATGAMLLAGALLLFASRRKLNRARISDNVQSGLSIA
;
A
#
# COMPACT_ATOMS: atom_id res chain seq x y z
N MET A 1 -0.54 14.59 -39.37
CA MET A 1 -0.81 13.43 -38.48
C MET A 1 0.16 13.31 -37.31
N LEU A 2 1.47 13.58 -37.48
CA LEU A 2 2.50 13.51 -36.41
C LEU A 2 2.24 14.38 -35.16
N LYS A 3 1.55 15.52 -35.32
CA LYS A 3 1.19 16.43 -34.20
C LYS A 3 0.15 15.83 -33.23
N ARG A 4 -0.64 14.84 -33.66
CA ARG A 4 -1.68 14.21 -32.81
C ARG A 4 -1.11 13.09 -31.93
N LEU A 5 -0.06 12.39 -32.39
CA LEU A 5 0.63 11.34 -31.60
C LEU A 5 1.47 11.92 -30.44
N LEU A 6 2.10 13.08 -30.63
CA LEU A 6 2.87 13.77 -29.58
C LEU A 6 1.98 14.29 -28.43
N PHE A 7 0.71 14.58 -28.71
CA PHE A 7 -0.25 15.05 -27.71
C PHE A 7 -0.75 13.89 -26.82
N CYS A 8 -0.83 12.67 -27.35
CA CYS A 8 -1.21 11.48 -26.57
C CYS A 8 -0.10 11.01 -25.62
N ALA A 9 1.18 11.11 -26.02
CA ALA A 9 2.30 10.68 -25.17
C ALA A 9 2.52 11.60 -23.96
N GLY A 10 2.28 12.91 -24.11
CA GLY A 10 2.36 13.87 -23.00
C GLY A 10 1.19 13.75 -22.01
N LEU A 11 0.00 13.34 -22.48
CA LEU A 11 -1.17 13.15 -21.63
C LEU A 11 -1.08 11.89 -20.76
N ILE A 12 -0.45 10.81 -21.28
CA ILE A 12 -0.28 9.54 -20.54
C ILE A 12 0.76 9.68 -19.41
N LEU A 13 1.78 10.54 -19.58
CA LEU A 13 2.80 10.83 -18.55
C LEU A 13 2.35 11.79 -17.44
N VAL A 14 1.23 12.50 -17.63
CA VAL A 14 0.63 13.37 -16.60
C VAL A 14 -0.47 12.63 -15.81
N LEU A 15 -0.92 11.47 -16.32
CA LEU A 15 -1.93 10.62 -15.69
C LEU A 15 -1.34 9.43 -14.92
N SER A 16 -0.01 9.31 -14.84
CA SER A 16 0.62 8.50 -13.80
C SER A 16 0.46 9.22 -12.47
N THR A 17 -0.75 9.20 -11.92
CA THR A 17 -0.98 9.40 -10.50
C THR A 17 -0.14 8.33 -9.81
N SER A 18 0.84 8.74 -9.01
CA SER A 18 1.47 7.85 -8.05
C SER A 18 0.32 7.14 -7.32
N ALA A 19 0.25 5.81 -7.42
CA ALA A 19 -0.51 5.06 -6.44
C ALA A 19 0.20 5.37 -5.12
N GLU A 20 -0.37 6.27 -4.33
CA GLU A 20 0.17 6.57 -3.01
C GLU A 20 -0.02 5.29 -2.21
N ALA A 21 1.09 4.54 -2.02
CA ALA A 21 1.12 3.52 -1.00
C ALA A 21 0.70 4.21 0.31
N SER A 22 -0.20 3.59 1.05
CA SER A 22 -0.63 4.10 2.34
C SER A 22 -0.47 2.99 3.37
N ILE A 23 -0.33 3.40 4.63
CA ILE A 23 -0.13 2.48 5.74
C ILE A 23 -1.43 2.45 6.53
N LEU A 24 -2.00 1.25 6.64
CA LEU A 24 -3.11 0.97 7.54
C LEU A 24 -2.55 0.76 8.95
N ASN A 25 -3.14 1.46 9.90
CA ASN A 25 -2.76 1.45 11.31
C ASN A 25 -3.93 0.91 12.12
N PHE A 26 -3.66 -0.08 12.95
CA PHE A 26 -4.62 -0.75 13.82
C PHE A 26 -4.26 -0.45 15.27
N TYR A 27 -5.17 0.19 16.00
CA TYR A 27 -5.02 0.50 17.41
C TYR A 27 -6.09 -0.25 18.18
N LEU A 28 -5.70 -1.19 19.04
CA LEU A 28 -6.64 -1.94 19.89
C LEU A 28 -6.40 -1.58 21.36
N TRP A 29 -7.47 -1.21 22.05
CA TRP A 29 -7.46 -0.92 23.48
C TRP A 29 -8.74 -1.40 24.15
N GLY A 30 -8.69 -1.56 25.48
CA GLY A 30 -9.84 -1.96 26.29
C GLY A 30 -9.39 -2.55 27.62
N PRO A 31 -10.29 -2.69 28.61
CA PRO A 31 -9.99 -3.38 29.87
C PRO A 31 -9.56 -4.83 29.65
N GLY A 32 -10.10 -5.50 28.62
CA GLY A 32 -9.65 -6.81 28.12
C GLY A 32 -8.22 -6.82 27.57
N ALA A 33 -7.78 -5.66 27.06
CA ALA A 33 -6.48 -5.41 26.45
C ALA A 33 -5.57 -4.53 27.35
N ALA A 34 -5.92 -4.30 28.62
CA ALA A 34 -5.26 -3.29 29.47
C ALA A 34 -3.80 -3.61 29.81
N SER A 35 -3.35 -4.85 29.59
CA SER A 35 -1.95 -5.28 29.68
C SER A 35 -1.23 -5.30 28.32
N SER A 36 -1.90 -4.93 27.24
CA SER A 36 -1.40 -4.99 25.87
C SER A 36 -2.23 -4.08 24.95
N SER A 37 -2.03 -2.77 25.07
CA SER A 37 -2.34 -1.88 23.94
C SER A 37 -1.60 -2.42 22.72
N PHE A 38 -2.35 -2.67 21.65
CA PHE A 38 -1.83 -3.25 20.42
C PHE A 38 -1.81 -2.19 19.35
N PHE A 39 -0.68 -2.15 18.65
CA PHE A 39 -0.49 -1.35 17.46
C PHE A 39 0.02 -2.26 16.36
N ALA A 40 -0.64 -2.28 15.21
CA ALA A 40 -0.11 -2.93 14.02
C ALA A 40 -0.19 -2.01 12.81
N THR A 41 0.75 -2.23 11.89
CA THR A 41 0.81 -1.54 10.61
C THR A 41 1.01 -2.52 9.48
N MET A 42 0.30 -2.28 8.39
CA MET A 42 0.46 -3.02 7.14
C MET A 42 0.24 -2.08 5.94
N PRO A 43 0.85 -2.37 4.78
CA PRO A 43 0.58 -1.63 3.56
C PRO A 43 -0.89 -1.78 3.14
N SER A 44 -1.46 -0.74 2.52
CA SER A 44 -2.83 -0.76 2.00
C SER A 44 -2.98 -1.55 0.70
N ASP A 45 -1.89 -1.74 -0.04
CA ASP A 45 -1.79 -2.59 -1.24
C ASP A 45 -1.37 -4.04 -0.91
N PHE A 46 -1.73 -4.51 0.28
CA PHE A 46 -1.44 -5.87 0.72
C PHE A 46 -2.05 -6.93 -0.23
N THR A 47 -1.42 -8.11 -0.24
CA THR A 47 -1.96 -9.28 -0.93
C THR A 47 -2.54 -10.25 0.10
N PRO A 48 -3.84 -10.59 0.04
CA PRO A 48 -4.42 -11.58 0.94
C PRO A 48 -3.79 -12.96 0.67
N VAL A 49 -3.46 -13.65 1.75
CA VAL A 49 -2.92 -15.01 1.76
C VAL A 49 -3.83 -15.93 2.58
N ASP A 50 -3.57 -17.24 2.54
CA ASP A 50 -4.30 -18.26 3.32
C ASP A 50 -5.84 -18.11 3.29
N ILE A 51 -6.36 -17.82 2.10
CA ILE A 51 -7.80 -17.63 1.87
C ILE A 51 -8.50 -18.95 2.17
N ALA A 52 -9.42 -18.94 3.16
CA ALA A 52 -10.15 -20.13 3.54
C ALA A 52 -11.02 -20.61 2.38
N ALA A 53 -10.97 -21.91 2.08
CA ALA A 53 -11.67 -22.51 0.95
C ALA A 53 -13.21 -22.33 1.02
N ASP A 54 -13.74 -22.15 2.22
CA ASP A 54 -15.15 -21.93 2.49
C ASP A 54 -15.55 -20.44 2.51
N GLY A 55 -14.61 -19.57 2.12
CA GLY A 55 -14.75 -18.13 2.01
C GLY A 55 -14.78 -17.39 3.35
N SER A 56 -14.40 -18.05 4.44
CA SER A 56 -14.68 -17.54 5.78
C SER A 56 -13.64 -16.58 6.33
N SER A 57 -12.41 -16.59 5.81
CA SER A 57 -11.31 -15.73 6.23
C SER A 57 -10.25 -15.55 5.15
N PHE A 58 -9.39 -14.57 5.35
CA PHE A 58 -8.10 -14.40 4.68
C PHE A 58 -7.08 -13.87 5.68
N ALA A 59 -5.79 -14.06 5.41
CA ALA A 59 -4.71 -13.53 6.22
C ALA A 59 -3.88 -12.49 5.46
N VAL A 60 -3.15 -11.69 6.22
CA VAL A 60 -2.12 -10.78 5.74
C VAL A 60 -0.87 -11.05 6.56
N ASP A 61 0.22 -11.40 5.87
CA ASP A 61 1.54 -11.61 6.46
C ASP A 61 2.36 -10.32 6.50
N ASP A 62 3.54 -10.39 7.13
CA ASP A 62 4.49 -9.29 7.23
C ASP A 62 3.93 -8.02 7.90
N VAL A 63 2.94 -8.20 8.78
CA VAL A 63 2.38 -7.11 9.57
C VAL A 63 3.37 -6.75 10.65
N THR A 64 3.76 -5.47 10.71
CA THR A 64 4.57 -4.97 11.81
C THR A 64 3.65 -4.71 12.99
N TYR A 65 3.94 -5.29 14.14
CA TYR A 65 3.15 -5.01 15.35
C TYR A 65 4.03 -4.67 16.54
N ILE A 66 3.50 -3.82 17.42
CA ILE A 66 4.11 -3.33 18.64
C ILE A 66 3.15 -3.64 19.78
N ARG A 67 3.65 -4.39 20.77
CA ARG A 67 2.91 -4.71 21.99
C ARG A 67 3.25 -3.71 23.09
N GLY A 68 2.22 -3.23 23.79
CA GLY A 68 2.39 -2.50 25.05
C GLY A 68 3.18 -3.32 26.07
N GLY A 69 4.28 -2.75 26.59
CA GLY A 69 5.19 -3.40 27.53
C GLY A 69 6.33 -2.46 27.92
N PHE A 70 7.17 -2.88 28.88
CA PHE A 70 8.27 -2.03 29.40
C PHE A 70 9.33 -1.70 28.35
N PHE A 71 9.44 -2.54 27.30
CA PHE A 71 10.26 -2.29 26.11
C PHE A 71 9.47 -2.73 24.86
N PRO A 72 8.76 -1.80 24.18
CA PRO A 72 8.11 -2.13 22.92
C PRO A 72 9.17 -2.43 21.86
N CYS A 73 9.22 -3.66 21.36
CA CYS A 73 9.99 -4.02 20.18
C CYS A 73 9.05 -4.33 19.01
N PRO A 74 9.32 -3.83 17.80
CA PRO A 74 8.57 -4.22 16.62
C PRO A 74 8.85 -5.70 16.33
N CYS A 75 7.78 -6.44 16.07
CA CYS A 75 7.83 -7.84 15.67
C CYS A 75 7.04 -8.01 14.38
N THR A 76 7.44 -9.00 13.58
CA THR A 76 6.65 -9.43 12.42
C THR A 76 5.57 -10.38 12.88
N GLY A 77 4.36 -10.18 12.36
CA GLY A 77 3.21 -11.00 12.64
C GLY A 77 2.29 -11.11 11.43
N ARG A 78 1.08 -11.58 11.72
CA ARG A 78 0.02 -11.89 10.79
C ARG A 78 -1.31 -11.38 11.36
N LEU A 79 -2.13 -10.81 10.49
CA LEU A 79 -3.52 -10.50 10.75
C LEU A 79 -4.41 -11.44 9.95
N THR A 80 -5.33 -12.13 10.61
CA THR A 80 -6.35 -12.95 9.95
C THR A 80 -7.69 -12.27 10.09
N PHE A 81 -8.30 -11.87 8.98
CA PHE A 81 -9.61 -11.23 8.96
C PHE A 81 -10.70 -12.26 8.74
N TYR A 82 -11.76 -12.18 9.55
CA TYR A 82 -12.88 -13.11 9.50
C TYR A 82 -14.13 -12.45 8.93
N THR A 83 -14.87 -13.22 8.14
CA THR A 83 -16.22 -12.87 7.71
C THR A 83 -17.22 -13.08 8.86
N PRO A 84 -18.47 -12.57 8.73
CA PRO A 84 -19.54 -12.83 9.69
C PRO A 84 -19.85 -14.32 9.90
N LYS A 85 -19.43 -15.20 8.98
CA LYS A 85 -19.55 -16.66 9.12
C LYS A 85 -18.73 -17.21 10.30
N HIS A 86 -17.66 -16.52 10.68
CA HIS A 86 -16.82 -16.80 11.85
C HIS A 86 -16.82 -15.62 12.82
N HIS A 87 -18.00 -15.05 13.10
CA HIS A 87 -18.17 -13.98 14.09
C HIS A 87 -17.49 -12.64 13.77
N GLY A 88 -16.84 -12.51 12.61
CA GLY A 88 -16.22 -11.26 12.15
C GLY A 88 -14.92 -10.91 12.87
N GLY A 89 -14.45 -9.68 12.68
CA GLY A 89 -13.26 -9.17 13.35
C GLY A 89 -11.93 -9.68 12.79
N VAL A 90 -10.92 -9.74 13.66
CA VAL A 90 -9.53 -9.99 13.29
C VAL A 90 -8.79 -10.79 14.36
N GLU A 91 -7.98 -11.77 13.96
CA GLU A 91 -7.00 -12.42 14.81
C GLU A 91 -5.60 -11.89 14.54
N ILE A 92 -4.85 -11.78 15.63
CA ILE A 92 -3.50 -11.26 15.67
C ILE A 92 -2.60 -12.41 16.10
N SER A 93 -1.64 -12.77 15.27
CA SER A 93 -0.65 -13.81 15.57
C SER A 93 0.75 -13.31 15.23
N GLY A 94 1.74 -13.46 16.13
CA GLY A 94 3.08 -12.94 15.86
C GLY A 94 4.02 -12.87 17.07
N GLY A 95 5.32 -12.66 16.79
CA GLY A 95 6.41 -12.40 17.74
C GLY A 95 6.34 -13.11 19.09
N GLY A 96 6.15 -14.42 19.02
CA GLY A 96 6.31 -15.34 20.14
C GLY A 96 5.17 -15.34 21.15
N THR A 97 4.04 -14.67 20.88
CA THR A 97 2.86 -14.68 21.75
C THR A 97 1.77 -15.60 21.23
N THR A 98 0.93 -16.07 22.15
CA THR A 98 -0.29 -16.80 21.82
C THR A 98 -1.20 -15.93 20.95
N PRO A 99 -1.81 -16.47 19.87
CA PRO A 99 -2.75 -15.70 19.05
C PRO A 99 -3.88 -15.14 19.90
N ALA A 100 -4.26 -13.90 19.59
CA ALA A 100 -5.39 -13.23 20.22
C ALA A 100 -6.39 -12.82 19.15
N HIS A 101 -7.67 -13.04 19.43
CA HIS A 101 -8.76 -12.73 18.54
C HIS A 101 -9.54 -11.53 19.05
N TYR A 102 -9.93 -10.65 18.14
CA TYR A 102 -10.83 -9.54 18.40
C TYR A 102 -12.10 -9.76 17.60
N GLU A 103 -13.18 -10.12 18.29
CA GLU A 103 -14.49 -10.33 17.70
C GLU A 103 -15.23 -9.00 17.58
N THR A 104 -15.65 -8.65 16.37
CA THR A 104 -16.45 -7.47 16.07
C THR A 104 -17.20 -7.68 14.74
N ALA A 105 -17.84 -6.64 14.21
CA ALA A 105 -18.36 -6.66 12.85
C ALA A 105 -17.28 -7.01 11.82
N GLN A 106 -17.69 -7.31 10.59
CA GLN A 106 -16.73 -7.48 9.50
C GLN A 106 -15.94 -6.16 9.30
N LEU A 107 -14.61 -6.26 9.26
CA LEU A 107 -13.69 -5.11 9.16
C LEU A 107 -13.23 -4.81 7.73
N PHE A 108 -13.88 -5.43 6.75
CA PHE A 108 -13.52 -5.30 5.35
C PHE A 108 -14.75 -5.48 4.46
N SER A 109 -14.68 -4.89 3.27
CA SER A 109 -15.68 -5.02 2.21
C SER A 109 -15.07 -5.62 0.94
N GLY A 110 -15.94 -6.03 0.01
CA GLY A 110 -15.52 -6.68 -1.23
C GLY A 110 -15.19 -8.18 -1.08
N PRO A 111 -14.70 -8.81 -2.15
CA PRO A 111 -14.36 -10.23 -2.15
C PRO A 111 -13.07 -10.49 -1.36
N ILE A 112 -12.98 -11.61 -0.63
CA ILE A 112 -11.79 -12.01 0.15
C ILE A 112 -10.50 -12.14 -0.67
N THR A 113 -10.61 -12.26 -1.99
CA THR A 113 -9.46 -12.27 -2.92
C THR A 113 -8.90 -10.87 -3.21
N HIS A 114 -9.73 -9.84 -3.03
CA HIS A 114 -9.38 -8.43 -3.20
C HIS A 114 -10.14 -7.59 -2.16
N PRO A 115 -9.86 -7.80 -0.87
CA PRO A 115 -10.61 -7.16 0.21
C PRO A 115 -10.18 -5.69 0.35
N VAL A 116 -11.12 -4.84 0.74
CA VAL A 116 -10.86 -3.44 1.11
C VAL A 116 -11.10 -3.32 2.61
N ILE A 117 -10.08 -2.93 3.38
CA ILE A 117 -10.22 -2.76 4.82
C ILE A 117 -11.05 -1.51 5.12
N ASP A 118 -12.07 -1.66 5.95
CA ASP A 118 -12.98 -0.57 6.29
C ASP A 118 -12.37 0.27 7.43
N LEU A 119 -12.12 1.55 7.17
CA LEU A 119 -11.58 2.48 8.17
C LEU A 119 -12.65 2.89 9.18
N GLY A 120 -12.25 3.10 10.44
CA GLY A 120 -13.17 3.57 11.47
C GLY A 120 -12.85 3.05 12.87
N THR A 121 -13.84 3.21 13.74
CA THR A 121 -13.83 2.73 15.12
C THR A 121 -14.86 1.63 15.27
N TYR A 122 -14.43 0.49 15.80
CA TYR A 122 -15.29 -0.67 16.00
C TYR A 122 -15.21 -1.12 17.44
N ASP A 123 -16.37 -1.38 18.03
CA ASP A 123 -16.49 -1.98 19.35
C ASP A 123 -16.69 -3.49 19.22
N GLY A 124 -16.21 -4.23 20.22
CA GLY A 124 -16.13 -5.67 20.13
C GLY A 124 -15.61 -6.29 21.42
N VAL A 125 -15.17 -7.54 21.30
CA VAL A 125 -14.73 -8.36 22.41
C VAL A 125 -13.33 -8.88 22.15
N PHE A 126 -12.45 -8.72 23.14
CA PHE A 126 -11.10 -9.28 23.06
C PHE A 126 -11.09 -10.69 23.63
N ILE A 127 -10.62 -11.66 22.84
CA ILE A 127 -10.54 -13.07 23.17
C ILE A 127 -9.08 -13.50 23.10
N ALA A 128 -8.50 -13.76 24.26
CA ALA A 128 -7.17 -14.36 24.37
C ALA A 128 -7.27 -15.69 25.13
N PRO A 129 -6.62 -16.76 24.64
CA PRO A 129 -6.72 -18.10 25.23
C PRO A 129 -6.12 -18.22 26.64
N ASP A 130 -5.25 -17.29 27.05
CA ASP A 130 -4.48 -17.33 28.30
C ASP A 130 -4.69 -16.10 29.20
N ASN A 131 -5.61 -15.19 28.86
CA ASN A 131 -5.81 -13.95 29.59
C ASN A 131 -7.04 -13.98 30.50
N PHE A 132 -6.87 -13.61 31.77
CA PHE A 132 -7.96 -13.46 32.75
C PHE A 132 -9.04 -12.45 32.34
N TYR A 133 -8.72 -11.57 31.39
CA TYR A 133 -9.63 -10.56 30.84
C TYR A 133 -10.17 -10.90 29.44
N SER A 134 -9.99 -12.14 29.00
CA SER A 134 -10.64 -12.67 27.79
C SER A 134 -12.16 -12.57 27.91
N GLY A 135 -12.83 -12.17 26.84
CA GLY A 135 -14.26 -11.87 26.83
C GLY A 135 -14.61 -10.45 27.28
N GLY A 136 -13.63 -9.61 27.61
CA GLY A 136 -13.83 -8.21 27.97
C GLY A 136 -14.10 -7.29 26.76
N PRO A 137 -14.83 -6.17 26.95
CA PRO A 137 -15.05 -5.21 25.88
C PRO A 137 -13.72 -4.59 25.43
N ALA A 138 -13.58 -4.38 24.12
CA ALA A 138 -12.44 -3.71 23.52
C ALA A 138 -12.87 -2.95 22.26
N THR A 139 -12.08 -1.95 21.91
CA THR A 139 -12.30 -1.09 20.75
C THR A 139 -11.06 -1.16 19.86
N ILE A 140 -11.28 -1.40 18.56
CA ILE A 140 -10.24 -1.27 17.55
C ILE A 140 -10.50 -0.01 16.72
N VAL A 141 -9.44 0.74 16.43
CA VAL A 141 -9.46 1.82 15.45
C VAL A 141 -8.53 1.50 14.32
N ILE A 142 -9.06 1.65 13.11
CA ILE A 142 -8.35 1.45 11.86
C ILE A 142 -8.25 2.82 11.18
N THR A 143 -7.02 3.31 11.04
CA THR A 143 -6.74 4.54 10.30
C THR A 143 -5.78 4.30 9.17
N GLU A 144 -5.84 5.17 8.18
CA GLU A 144 -4.89 5.20 7.08
C GLU A 144 -4.00 6.42 7.25
N THR A 145 -2.69 6.22 7.14
CA THR A 145 -1.71 7.29 7.04
C THR A 145 -1.10 7.21 5.64
N PRO A 146 -1.00 8.32 4.89
CA PRO A 146 -0.22 8.32 3.65
C PRO A 146 1.18 7.80 3.98
N ASP A 147 1.68 6.79 3.26
CA ASP A 147 3.12 6.50 3.33
C ASP A 147 3.78 7.83 2.92
N PRO A 148 4.74 8.39 3.69
CA PRO A 148 5.45 9.58 3.27
C PRO A 148 5.97 9.35 1.86
N ALA A 149 5.24 9.90 0.88
CA ALA A 149 5.48 9.66 -0.53
C ALA A 149 6.97 9.86 -0.74
N VAL A 150 7.69 8.77 -1.03
CA VAL A 150 9.06 8.89 -1.48
C VAL A 150 8.95 9.86 -2.64
N PRO A 151 9.53 11.08 -2.56
CA PRO A 151 9.45 12.00 -3.66
C PRO A 151 10.02 11.23 -4.83
N GLU A 152 9.20 10.91 -5.84
CA GLU A 152 9.68 10.07 -6.94
C GLU A 152 11.00 10.69 -7.38
N PRO A 153 12.12 9.94 -7.31
CA PRO A 153 13.40 10.53 -7.63
C PRO A 153 13.27 11.11 -9.03
N ALA A 154 14.03 12.16 -9.30
CA ALA A 154 14.05 12.93 -10.54
C ALA A 154 14.12 12.11 -11.85
N THR A 155 14.11 10.78 -11.82
CA THR A 155 13.87 9.79 -12.87
C THR A 155 12.84 10.24 -13.91
N GLY A 156 11.64 10.69 -13.52
CA GLY A 156 10.64 11.18 -14.50
C GLY A 156 11.14 12.42 -15.25
N ALA A 157 11.69 13.39 -14.52
CA ALA A 157 12.28 14.60 -15.07
C ALA A 157 13.56 14.32 -15.87
N MET A 158 14.37 13.33 -15.48
CA MET A 158 15.59 12.89 -16.15
C MET A 158 15.30 12.10 -17.41
N LEU A 159 14.24 11.28 -17.41
CA LEU A 159 13.77 10.59 -18.60
C LEU A 159 13.27 11.62 -19.65
N LEU A 160 12.50 12.61 -19.20
CA LEU A 160 12.05 13.73 -20.04
C LEU A 160 13.23 14.57 -20.55
N ALA A 161 14.18 14.92 -19.68
CA ALA A 161 15.38 15.66 -20.07
C ALA A 161 16.23 14.86 -21.08
N GLY A 162 16.40 13.55 -20.85
CA GLY A 162 17.10 12.65 -21.76
C GLY A 162 16.41 12.54 -23.13
N ALA A 163 15.08 12.42 -23.16
CA ALA A 163 14.30 12.37 -24.39
C ALA A 163 14.39 13.70 -25.17
N LEU A 164 14.33 14.84 -24.48
CA LEU A 164 14.47 16.16 -25.10
C LEU A 164 15.86 16.39 -25.68
N LEU A 165 16.92 15.96 -24.98
CA LEU A 165 18.30 16.01 -25.48
C LEU A 165 18.50 15.13 -26.73
N LEU A 166 17.93 13.92 -26.75
CA LEU A 166 17.95 13.04 -27.93
C LEU A 166 17.17 13.63 -29.12
N PHE A 167 16.06 14.33 -28.86
CA PHE A 167 15.31 14.99 -29.92
C PHE A 167 16.05 16.23 -30.48
N ALA A 168 16.69 17.00 -29.60
CA ALA A 168 17.51 18.14 -29.98
C ALA A 168 18.75 17.73 -30.79
N SER A 169 19.40 16.62 -30.44
CA SER A 169 20.56 16.10 -31.17
C SER A 169 20.19 15.62 -32.58
N ARG A 170 19.05 14.93 -32.75
CA ARG A 170 18.51 14.55 -34.07
C ARG A 170 18.21 15.77 -34.95
N ARG A 171 17.70 16.86 -34.37
CA ARG A 171 17.36 18.07 -35.13
C ARG A 171 18.60 18.83 -35.59
N LYS A 172 19.69 18.83 -34.81
CA LYS A 172 20.99 19.38 -35.22
C LYS A 172 21.61 18.57 -36.36
N LEU A 173 21.61 17.23 -36.27
CA LEU A 173 22.14 16.37 -37.32
C LEU A 173 21.40 16.54 -38.66
N ASN A 174 20.08 16.66 -38.63
CA ASN A 174 19.30 16.91 -39.84
C ASN A 174 19.53 18.30 -40.44
N ARG A 175 19.84 19.32 -39.63
CA ARG A 175 20.21 20.67 -40.15
C ARG A 175 21.60 20.70 -40.77
N ALA A 176 22.58 20.06 -40.15
CA ALA A 176 23.94 19.96 -40.69
C ALA A 176 23.97 19.24 -42.05
N ARG A 177 23.22 18.13 -42.15
CA ARG A 177 23.12 17.37 -43.41
C ARG A 177 22.45 18.16 -44.56
N ILE A 178 21.62 19.16 -44.24
CA ILE A 178 21.00 20.04 -45.23
C ILE A 178 21.99 21.15 -45.65
N SER A 179 22.81 21.70 -44.75
CA SER A 179 23.79 22.73 -45.14
C SER A 179 24.89 22.19 -46.04
N ASP A 180 25.34 20.96 -45.80
CA ASP A 180 26.39 20.33 -46.62
C ASP A 180 25.90 20.02 -48.04
N ASN A 181 24.62 19.66 -48.21
CA ASN A 181 23.99 19.46 -49.52
C ASN A 181 23.73 20.79 -50.26
N VAL A 182 23.53 21.90 -49.55
CA VAL A 182 23.33 23.22 -50.17
C VAL A 182 24.68 23.82 -50.60
N GLN A 183 25.75 23.64 -49.82
CA GLN A 183 27.09 24.12 -50.21
C GLN A 183 27.69 23.33 -51.39
N SER A 184 27.43 22.03 -51.49
CA SER A 184 27.89 21.21 -52.63
C SER A 184 27.12 21.48 -53.93
N GLY A 185 25.90 22.01 -53.86
CA GLY A 185 25.11 22.43 -55.03
C GLY A 185 25.45 23.81 -55.60
N LEU A 186 26.13 24.67 -54.83
CA LEU A 186 26.48 26.05 -55.24
C LEU A 186 27.88 26.17 -55.89
N SER A 187 28.62 25.07 -56.01
CA SER A 187 29.97 25.04 -56.61
C SER A 187 29.98 24.66 -58.11
N ILE A 188 28.82 24.52 -58.76
CA ILE A 188 28.72 24.13 -60.20
C ILE A 188 27.90 25.16 -61.01
N ALA A 189 28.04 26.45 -60.69
CA ALA A 189 27.48 27.53 -61.50
C ALA A 189 28.56 28.57 -61.81
#